data_AF-A0A8C3N840-F1
#
_entry.id   AF-A0A8C3N840-F1
#
_cell.length_a   1.000
_cell.length_b   1.000
_cell.length_c   1.000
_cell.angle_alpha   90.00
_cell.angle_beta   90.00
_cell.angle_gamma   90.00
#
_symmetry.space_group_name_H-M   'P 1'
#
loop_
_entity.id
_entity.type
_entity.pdbx_description
1 polymer ?
#
loop_
_entity_poly.entity_id
_entity_poly.type
_entity_poly.pdbx_seq_one_letter_code
_entity_poly.pdbx_strand_id
1 'polypeptide(L)'
;MMGGVLELRREDILKMDIPPPDFLSRPEDLWTEEEKKVFEEYEKKVNELNEEKEDYRQFLRNEWNKIEASIKETTQNFDEIVRKLSEKRLKSQMVIYQEELKIVNLIYTLLLDEELDTREAGLHKFLMKKKKEKVKSFLPHPQNLEHGFMKQFYILSVLCVCSRTPDTEILLDTANPYVKGSPEDYQGAVSLLMKAMDELDRPEHMPSGLDQSMWEHFCLARRNKMESEELVKWKALALAEMQACLHRRTEENDKMKSELEKTFQELTWLKEEKMKLQQNLIVQFLLKQGQVELDSTQIPEYSDAVLIDRSIVEELNPFSPVWHLVSIHYNTPAGSIVI
;
A
#
# COMPACT_ATOMS: atom_id res chain seq x y z
N MET A 1 -23.43 -16.09 -85.18
CA MET A 1 -22.64 -14.88 -84.91
C MET A 1 -21.30 -15.07 -85.55
N MET A 2 -20.98 -14.24 -86.54
CA MET A 2 -19.77 -14.37 -87.37
C MET A 2 -18.56 -13.95 -86.55
N GLY A 3 -17.76 -14.93 -86.09
CA GLY A 3 -16.46 -14.69 -85.47
C GLY A 3 -15.42 -14.31 -86.53
N GLY A 4 -15.62 -13.17 -87.19
CA GLY A 4 -14.62 -12.61 -88.09
C GLY A 4 -13.41 -12.16 -87.27
N VAL A 5 -12.33 -12.93 -87.33
CA VAL A 5 -11.02 -12.52 -86.81
C VAL A 5 -10.39 -11.65 -87.89
N LEU A 6 -10.39 -10.33 -87.67
CA LEU A 6 -9.97 -9.33 -88.64
C LEU A 6 -8.44 -9.16 -88.72
N GLU A 7 -7.69 -9.73 -87.77
CA GLU A 7 -6.24 -9.67 -87.71
C GLU A 7 -5.68 -11.06 -87.43
N LEU A 8 -4.80 -11.56 -88.30
CA LEU A 8 -3.95 -12.71 -88.01
C LEU A 8 -3.21 -12.39 -86.71
N ARG A 9 -3.57 -13.08 -85.61
CA ARG A 9 -2.87 -12.88 -84.36
C ARG A 9 -1.51 -13.55 -84.48
N ARG A 10 -0.48 -12.99 -83.85
CA ARG A 10 0.86 -13.61 -83.84
C ARG A 10 0.82 -15.05 -83.30
N GLU A 11 -0.19 -15.35 -82.48
CA GLU A 11 -0.54 -16.69 -81.97
C GLU A 11 -0.90 -17.70 -83.07
N ASP A 12 -1.40 -17.24 -84.21
CA ASP A 12 -1.84 -18.08 -85.33
C ASP A 12 -0.66 -18.61 -86.15
N ILE A 13 0.50 -17.92 -86.14
CA ILE A 13 1.76 -18.33 -86.78
C ILE A 13 2.25 -19.68 -86.23
N LEU A 14 2.05 -19.94 -84.93
CA LEU A 14 2.39 -21.21 -84.30
C LEU A 14 1.54 -22.39 -84.80
N LYS A 15 0.36 -22.12 -85.35
CA LYS A 15 -0.61 -23.12 -85.83
C LYS A 15 -0.62 -23.29 -87.34
N MET A 16 0.09 -22.43 -88.07
CA MET A 16 0.22 -22.54 -89.52
C MET A 16 1.16 -23.69 -89.86
N ASP A 17 0.73 -24.59 -90.74
CA ASP A 17 1.56 -25.67 -91.29
C ASP A 17 1.47 -25.64 -92.81
N ILE A 18 2.61 -25.76 -93.49
CA ILE A 18 2.69 -25.74 -94.95
C ILE A 18 2.52 -27.18 -95.44
N PRO A 19 1.46 -27.50 -96.21
CA PRO A 19 1.21 -28.87 -96.66
C PRO A 19 2.34 -29.33 -97.59
N PRO A 20 2.80 -30.59 -97.44
CA PRO A 20 3.87 -31.13 -98.27
C PRO A 20 3.41 -31.25 -99.73
N PRO A 21 4.26 -30.89 -100.71
CA PRO A 21 3.99 -31.10 -102.13
C PRO A 21 3.64 -32.57 -102.46
N ASP A 22 2.63 -32.78 -103.30
CA ASP A 22 2.07 -34.11 -103.63
C ASP A 22 3.11 -35.12 -104.20
N PHE A 23 4.17 -34.62 -104.85
CA PHE A 23 5.21 -35.43 -105.49
C PHE A 23 6.29 -35.94 -104.52
N LEU A 24 6.31 -35.50 -103.25
CA LEU A 24 7.20 -36.02 -102.20
C LEU A 24 6.97 -37.51 -101.87
N SER A 25 5.82 -38.04 -102.28
CA SER A 25 5.48 -39.46 -102.19
C SER A 25 6.20 -40.33 -103.24
N ARG A 26 6.83 -39.72 -104.25
CA ARG A 26 7.54 -40.39 -105.35
C ARG A 26 9.07 -40.23 -105.20
N PRO A 27 9.89 -41.21 -105.63
CA PRO A 27 11.36 -41.16 -105.48
C PRO A 27 12.00 -39.94 -106.17
N GLU A 28 13.05 -39.39 -105.57
CA GLU A 28 13.81 -38.19 -106.03
C GLU A 28 14.35 -38.30 -107.46
N ASP A 29 14.63 -39.52 -107.93
CA ASP A 29 15.18 -39.78 -109.27
C ASP A 29 14.22 -39.48 -110.43
N LEU A 30 12.93 -39.32 -110.14
CA LEU A 30 11.87 -39.07 -111.15
C LEU A 30 11.41 -37.61 -111.19
N TRP A 31 12.02 -36.74 -110.39
CA TRP A 31 11.62 -35.33 -110.33
C TRP A 31 12.09 -34.58 -111.56
N THR A 32 11.14 -33.91 -112.20
CA THR A 32 11.44 -32.91 -113.23
C THR A 32 12.19 -31.72 -112.61
N GLU A 33 12.98 -31.00 -113.43
CA GLU A 33 13.70 -29.80 -112.97
C GLU A 33 12.77 -28.71 -112.40
N GLU A 34 11.49 -28.73 -112.79
CA GLU A 34 10.44 -27.87 -112.24
C GLU A 34 9.98 -28.35 -110.85
N GLU A 35 9.81 -29.66 -110.64
CA GLU A 35 9.47 -30.24 -109.32
C GLU A 35 10.59 -30.05 -108.29
N LYS A 36 11.86 -30.10 -108.70
CA LYS A 36 13.01 -29.76 -107.84
C LYS A 36 12.96 -28.30 -107.36
N LYS A 37 12.66 -27.35 -108.24
CA LYS A 37 12.48 -25.94 -107.87
C LYS A 37 11.30 -25.73 -106.92
N VAL A 38 10.20 -26.43 -107.13
CA VAL A 38 9.03 -26.37 -106.24
C VAL A 38 9.35 -26.93 -104.85
N PHE A 39 10.20 -27.95 -104.76
CA PHE A 39 10.69 -28.48 -103.48
C PHE A 39 11.64 -27.51 -102.77
N GLU A 40 12.61 -26.90 -103.46
CA GLU A 40 13.49 -25.88 -102.90
C GLU A 40 12.69 -24.67 -102.36
N GLU A 41 11.66 -24.23 -103.09
CA GLU A 41 10.74 -23.18 -102.62
C GLU A 41 9.90 -23.61 -101.41
N TYR A 42 9.46 -24.87 -101.36
CA TYR A 42 8.73 -25.42 -100.22
C TYR A 42 9.61 -25.49 -98.97
N GLU A 43 10.83 -26.03 -99.09
CA GLU A 43 11.80 -26.13 -97.99
C GLU A 43 12.15 -24.75 -97.45
N LYS A 44 12.37 -23.78 -98.34
CA LYS A 44 12.61 -22.39 -97.96
C LYS A 44 11.44 -21.81 -97.17
N LYS A 45 10.19 -21.99 -97.62
CA LYS A 45 9.00 -21.50 -96.91
C LYS A 45 8.79 -22.21 -95.57
N VAL A 46 9.10 -23.50 -95.46
CA VAL A 46 9.02 -24.26 -94.20
C VAL A 46 10.08 -23.77 -93.21
N ASN A 47 11.30 -23.48 -93.67
CA ASN A 47 12.36 -22.93 -92.84
C ASN A 47 12.01 -21.51 -92.38
N GLU A 48 11.56 -20.63 -93.27
CA GLU A 48 11.10 -19.27 -92.94
C GLU A 48 9.96 -19.31 -91.89
N LEU A 49 8.97 -20.20 -92.07
CA LEU A 49 7.88 -20.37 -91.12
C LEU A 49 8.35 -20.93 -89.76
N ASN A 50 9.33 -21.83 -89.74
CA ASN A 50 9.92 -22.32 -88.50
C ASN A 50 10.74 -21.24 -87.77
N GLU A 51 11.47 -20.40 -88.49
CA GLU A 51 12.18 -19.24 -87.95
C GLU A 51 11.18 -18.25 -87.31
N GLU A 52 10.10 -17.91 -88.02
CA GLU A 52 9.04 -17.03 -87.47
C GLU A 52 8.37 -17.62 -86.22
N LYS A 53 8.12 -18.94 -86.20
CA LYS A 53 7.59 -19.64 -85.03
C LYS A 53 8.55 -19.56 -83.83
N GLU A 54 9.84 -19.73 -84.05
CA GLU A 54 10.85 -19.68 -82.99
C GLU A 54 11.07 -18.25 -82.47
N ASP A 55 11.10 -17.25 -83.36
CA ASP A 55 11.15 -15.84 -83.00
C ASP A 55 9.96 -15.44 -82.12
N TYR A 56 8.75 -15.92 -82.47
CA TYR A 56 7.57 -15.66 -81.67
C TYR A 56 7.59 -16.39 -80.31
N ARG A 57 8.10 -17.63 -80.24
CA ARG A 57 8.33 -18.32 -78.97
C ARG A 57 9.33 -17.58 -78.10
N GLN A 58 10.41 -17.09 -78.68
CA GLN A 58 11.44 -16.33 -77.98
C GLN A 58 10.88 -15.00 -77.47
N PHE A 59 10.04 -14.32 -78.26
CA PHE A 59 9.30 -13.14 -77.84
C PHE A 59 8.41 -13.44 -76.62
N LEU A 60 7.61 -14.52 -76.66
CA LEU A 60 6.77 -14.93 -75.53
C LEU A 60 7.59 -15.28 -74.28
N ARG A 61 8.73 -15.96 -74.43
CA ARG A 61 9.66 -16.25 -73.31
C ARG A 61 10.22 -14.98 -72.69
N ASN A 62 10.58 -13.99 -73.51
CA ASN A 62 11.09 -12.71 -73.01
C ASN A 62 10.02 -11.92 -72.24
N GLU A 63 8.79 -11.86 -72.76
CA GLU A 63 7.66 -11.22 -72.08
C GLU A 63 7.31 -11.97 -70.77
N TRP A 64 7.31 -13.31 -70.79
CA TRP A 64 7.14 -14.12 -69.58
C TRP A 64 8.19 -13.77 -68.52
N ASN A 65 9.47 -13.82 -68.88
CA ASN A 65 10.58 -13.54 -67.96
C ASN A 65 10.52 -12.12 -67.41
N LYS A 66 10.11 -11.14 -68.24
CA LYS A 66 9.94 -9.74 -67.84
C LYS A 66 8.80 -9.57 -66.83
N ILE A 67 7.66 -10.23 -67.07
CA ILE A 67 6.53 -10.23 -66.13
C ILE A 67 6.92 -10.92 -64.83
N GLU A 68 7.58 -12.08 -64.90
CA GLU A 68 8.04 -12.82 -63.72
C GLU A 68 9.03 -12.00 -62.88
N ALA A 69 9.99 -11.33 -63.52
CA ALA A 69 10.92 -10.43 -62.83
C ALA A 69 10.21 -9.25 -62.16
N SER A 70 9.25 -8.62 -62.86
CA SER A 70 8.43 -7.54 -62.32
C SER A 70 7.60 -7.99 -61.11
N ILE A 71 6.97 -9.17 -61.16
CA ILE A 71 6.23 -9.74 -60.03
C ILE A 71 7.16 -10.00 -58.84
N LYS A 72 8.34 -10.56 -59.08
CA LYS A 72 9.31 -10.84 -58.01
C LYS A 72 9.80 -9.57 -57.34
N GLU A 73 10.16 -8.55 -58.12
CA GLU A 73 10.60 -7.25 -57.60
C GLU A 73 9.49 -6.56 -56.79
N THR A 74 8.26 -6.52 -57.33
CA THR A 74 7.11 -5.92 -56.64
C THR A 74 6.76 -6.66 -55.34
N THR A 75 6.85 -7.99 -55.33
CA THR A 75 6.65 -8.80 -54.12
C THR A 75 7.72 -8.51 -53.07
N GLN A 76 9.00 -8.50 -53.45
CA GLN A 76 10.10 -8.18 -52.54
C GLN A 76 9.98 -6.76 -51.96
N ASN A 77 9.63 -5.78 -52.79
CA ASN A 77 9.40 -4.42 -52.35
C ASN A 77 8.23 -4.34 -51.36
N PHE A 78 7.15 -5.07 -51.60
CA PHE A 78 6.01 -5.15 -50.69
C PHE A 78 6.41 -5.75 -49.33
N ASP A 79 7.08 -6.90 -49.33
CA ASP A 79 7.52 -7.57 -48.10
C ASP A 79 8.45 -6.68 -47.26
N GLU A 80 9.36 -5.96 -47.92
CA GLU A 80 10.27 -5.03 -47.26
C GLU A 80 9.53 -3.83 -46.63
N ILE A 81 8.49 -3.32 -47.29
CA ILE A 81 7.63 -2.27 -46.72
C ILE A 81 6.86 -2.81 -45.51
N VAL A 82 6.27 -4.01 -45.62
CA VAL A 82 5.54 -4.65 -44.51
C VAL A 82 6.45 -4.90 -43.32
N ARG A 83 7.68 -5.37 -43.54
CA ARG A 83 8.70 -5.56 -42.49
C ARG A 83 9.05 -4.25 -41.80
N LYS A 84 9.31 -3.18 -42.56
CA LYS A 84 9.56 -1.85 -41.99
C LYS A 84 8.37 -1.33 -41.19
N LEU A 85 7.15 -1.57 -41.66
CA LEU A 85 5.93 -1.18 -40.97
C LEU A 85 5.75 -1.97 -39.67
N SER A 86 5.99 -3.28 -39.68
CA SER A 86 5.86 -4.13 -38.49
C SER A 86 6.88 -3.76 -37.42
N GLU A 87 8.13 -3.49 -37.79
CA GLU A 87 9.16 -2.99 -36.87
C GLU A 87 8.76 -1.64 -36.25
N LYS A 88 8.22 -0.71 -37.05
CA LYS A 88 7.70 0.57 -36.54
C LYS A 88 6.54 0.35 -35.58
N ARG A 89 5.59 -0.52 -35.92
CA ARG A 89 4.45 -0.87 -35.07
C ARG A 89 4.91 -1.42 -33.72
N LEU A 90 5.84 -2.38 -33.73
CA LEU A 90 6.36 -2.98 -32.50
C LEU A 90 7.07 -1.94 -31.63
N LYS A 91 7.89 -1.07 -32.21
CA LYS A 91 8.54 0.03 -31.49
C LYS A 91 7.52 0.98 -30.87
N SER A 92 6.49 1.37 -31.63
CA SER A 92 5.42 2.23 -31.11
C SER A 92 4.65 1.55 -29.97
N GLN A 93 4.28 0.28 -30.11
CA GLN A 93 3.61 -0.48 -29.06
C GLN A 93 4.46 -0.59 -27.80
N MET A 94 5.76 -0.86 -27.94
CA MET A 94 6.68 -0.91 -26.81
C MET A 94 6.69 0.41 -26.03
N VAL A 95 6.77 1.56 -26.72
CA VAL A 95 6.73 2.88 -26.09
C VAL A 95 5.36 3.12 -25.43
N ILE A 96 4.26 2.77 -26.09
CA ILE A 96 2.91 2.89 -25.50
C ILE A 96 2.82 2.11 -24.20
N TYR A 97 3.22 0.83 -24.19
CA TYR A 97 3.15 0.00 -22.99
C TYR A 97 4.07 0.49 -21.86
N GLN A 98 5.23 1.07 -22.19
CA GLN A 98 6.08 1.71 -21.20
C GLN A 98 5.40 2.93 -20.56
N GLU A 99 4.78 3.80 -21.36
CA GLU A 99 4.06 4.95 -20.84
C GLU A 99 2.81 4.55 -20.06
N GLU A 100 2.06 3.54 -20.52
CA GLU A 100 0.92 2.99 -19.78
C GLU A 100 1.35 2.45 -18.41
N LEU A 101 2.47 1.73 -18.33
CA LEU A 101 3.00 1.25 -17.06
C LEU A 101 3.42 2.40 -16.13
N LYS A 102 4.05 3.45 -16.67
CA LYS A 102 4.40 4.65 -15.89
C LYS A 102 3.15 5.33 -15.34
N ILE A 103 2.10 5.46 -16.14
CA ILE A 103 0.82 6.03 -15.72
C ILE A 103 0.22 5.21 -14.58
N VAL A 104 0.18 3.88 -14.72
CA VAL A 104 -0.35 2.98 -13.68
C VAL A 104 0.45 3.12 -12.37
N ASN A 105 1.78 3.15 -12.45
CA ASN A 105 2.64 3.31 -11.27
C ASN A 105 2.44 4.68 -10.59
N LEU A 106 2.29 5.75 -11.36
CA LEU A 106 2.00 7.08 -10.82
C LEU A 106 0.63 7.12 -10.14
N ILE A 107 -0.40 6.55 -10.77
CA ILE A 107 -1.74 6.46 -10.18
C ILE A 107 -1.68 5.69 -8.85
N TYR A 108 -0.98 4.55 -8.83
CA TYR A 108 -0.80 3.77 -7.61
C TYR A 108 -0.11 4.56 -6.49
N THR A 109 0.95 5.29 -6.83
CA THR A 109 1.69 6.14 -5.88
C THR A 109 0.81 7.27 -5.33
N LEU A 110 0.02 7.92 -6.19
CA LEU A 110 -0.92 8.97 -5.78
C LEU A 110 -2.03 8.44 -4.87
N LEU A 111 -2.56 7.25 -5.18
CA LEU A 111 -3.59 6.60 -4.37
C LEU A 111 -3.07 6.26 -2.97
N LEU A 112 -1.85 5.74 -2.89
CA LEU A 112 -1.17 5.49 -1.61
C LEU A 112 -0.94 6.78 -0.82
N ASP A 113 -0.47 7.86 -1.46
CA ASP A 113 -0.26 9.14 -0.78
C ASP A 113 -1.57 9.71 -0.22
N GLU A 114 -2.68 9.60 -0.98
CA GLU A 114 -4.02 9.99 -0.50
C GLU A 114 -4.48 9.12 0.68
N GLU A 115 -4.28 7.80 0.63
CA GLU A 115 -4.58 6.90 1.75
C GLU A 115 -3.80 7.29 3.02
N LEU A 116 -2.50 7.56 2.88
CA LEU A 116 -1.65 8.02 3.97
C LEU A 116 -2.14 9.37 4.53
N ASP A 117 -2.53 10.31 3.68
CA ASP A 117 -3.10 11.60 4.09
C ASP A 117 -4.39 11.45 4.90
N THR A 118 -5.31 10.59 4.44
CA THR A 118 -6.55 10.35 5.17
C THR A 118 -6.29 9.72 6.55
N ARG A 119 -5.33 8.80 6.63
CA ARG A 119 -4.93 8.17 7.89
C ARG A 119 -4.23 9.15 8.83
N GLU A 120 -3.33 9.99 8.33
CA GLU A 120 -2.68 11.05 9.11
C GLU A 120 -3.71 12.01 9.70
N ALA A 121 -4.65 12.49 8.88
CA ALA A 121 -5.72 13.38 9.31
C ALA A 121 -6.61 12.74 10.38
N GLY A 122 -6.92 11.44 10.21
CA GLY A 122 -7.67 10.64 11.18
C GLY A 122 -6.97 10.55 12.54
N LEU A 123 -5.68 10.20 12.55
CA LEU A 123 -4.86 10.14 13.76
C LEU A 123 -4.73 11.51 14.43
N HIS A 124 -4.50 12.56 13.66
CA HIS A 124 -4.41 13.93 14.18
C HIS A 124 -5.73 14.36 14.84
N LYS A 125 -6.87 14.07 14.21
CA LYS A 125 -8.21 14.35 14.79
C LYS A 125 -8.44 13.56 16.07
N PHE A 126 -8.06 12.28 16.11
CA PHE A 126 -8.16 11.45 17.31
C PHE A 126 -7.30 12.00 18.45
N LEU A 127 -6.05 12.36 18.16
CA LEU A 127 -5.12 12.96 19.11
C LEU A 127 -5.67 14.27 19.68
N MET A 128 -6.19 15.15 18.83
CA MET A 128 -6.83 16.41 19.26
C MET A 128 -8.04 16.18 20.16
N LYS A 129 -8.89 15.18 19.83
CA LYS A 129 -10.04 14.80 20.66
C LYS A 129 -9.57 14.33 22.04
N LYS A 130 -8.59 13.44 22.10
CA LYS A 130 -8.03 12.92 23.36
C LYS A 130 -7.36 14.01 24.20
N LYS A 131 -6.62 14.93 23.60
CA LYS A 131 -6.07 16.12 24.31
C LYS A 131 -7.18 16.96 24.94
N LYS A 132 -8.28 17.20 24.23
CA LYS A 132 -9.42 17.96 24.74
C LYS A 132 -10.13 17.23 25.89
N GLU A 133 -10.31 15.93 25.80
CA GLU A 133 -10.87 15.08 26.87
C GLU A 133 -10.00 15.14 28.12
N LYS A 134 -8.67 15.05 27.96
CA LYS A 134 -7.72 15.21 29.06
C LYS A 134 -7.89 16.58 29.74
N VAL A 135 -7.85 17.69 29.00
CA VAL A 135 -8.02 19.03 29.59
C VAL A 135 -9.34 19.18 30.36
N LYS A 136 -10.45 18.63 29.83
CA LYS A 136 -11.75 18.63 30.52
C LYS A 136 -11.73 17.84 31.83
N SER A 137 -10.99 16.73 31.89
CA SER A 137 -10.84 15.93 33.11
C SER A 137 -10.02 16.61 34.21
N PHE A 138 -9.28 17.67 33.91
CA PHE A 138 -8.33 18.32 34.82
C PHE A 138 -8.79 19.67 35.43
N LEU A 139 -9.97 20.20 35.06
CA LEU A 139 -10.57 21.41 35.65
C LEU A 139 -11.37 21.05 36.93
N PRO A 140 -11.34 21.86 38.02
CA PRO A 140 -10.40 21.69 39.14
C PRO A 140 -11.07 21.46 40.51
N HIS A 141 -10.56 20.52 41.33
CA HIS A 141 -10.62 20.63 42.81
C HIS A 141 -9.69 19.75 43.72
N PRO A 142 -8.55 19.14 43.32
CA PRO A 142 -7.79 18.32 44.28
C PRO A 142 -6.88 19.14 45.22
N GLN A 143 -6.33 20.27 44.77
CA GLN A 143 -5.22 20.95 45.48
C GLN A 143 -5.65 21.71 46.75
N ASN A 144 -6.91 22.16 46.84
CA ASN A 144 -7.45 22.77 48.07
C ASN A 144 -7.82 21.75 49.16
N LEU A 145 -7.94 20.47 48.77
CA LEU A 145 -8.41 19.43 49.67
C LEU A 145 -7.29 18.96 50.60
N GLU A 146 -6.06 18.75 50.12
CA GLU A 146 -4.96 18.31 51.00
C GLU A 146 -4.59 19.34 52.09
N HIS A 147 -4.59 20.64 51.75
CA HIS A 147 -4.25 21.71 52.69
C HIS A 147 -5.34 21.93 53.77
N GLY A 148 -6.61 21.77 53.41
CA GLY A 148 -7.72 21.88 54.38
C GLY A 148 -7.75 20.72 55.39
N PHE A 149 -7.38 19.51 54.94
CA PHE A 149 -7.45 18.30 55.76
C PHE A 149 -6.30 18.16 56.77
N MET A 150 -5.06 18.52 56.39
CA MET A 150 -3.92 18.53 57.32
C MET A 150 -4.16 19.46 58.52
N LYS A 151 -4.84 20.59 58.29
CA LYS A 151 -5.19 21.55 59.34
C LYS A 151 -6.25 21.01 60.31
N GLN A 152 -7.21 20.21 59.82
CA GLN A 152 -8.25 19.57 60.66
C GLN A 152 -7.70 18.43 61.51
N PHE A 153 -6.81 17.59 60.95
CA PHE A 153 -6.18 16.49 61.70
C PHE A 153 -5.26 17.00 62.83
N TYR A 154 -4.54 18.11 62.59
CA TYR A 154 -3.74 18.76 63.64
C TYR A 154 -4.63 19.17 64.82
N ILE A 155 -5.76 19.82 64.57
CA ILE A 155 -6.72 20.24 65.61
C ILE A 155 -7.28 19.03 66.38
N LEU A 156 -7.62 17.93 65.67
CA LEU A 156 -8.14 16.72 66.29
C LEU A 156 -7.09 16.00 67.17
N SER A 157 -5.83 15.97 66.71
CA SER A 157 -4.71 15.40 67.49
C SER A 157 -4.44 16.18 68.77
N VAL A 158 -4.63 17.50 68.75
CA VAL A 158 -4.49 18.37 69.92
C VAL A 158 -5.67 18.20 70.89
N LEU A 159 -6.90 18.00 70.38
CA LEU A 159 -8.10 17.74 71.19
C LEU A 159 -8.07 16.36 71.88
N CYS A 160 -7.43 15.35 71.28
CA CYS A 160 -7.31 14.01 71.87
C CYS A 160 -6.32 13.96 73.04
N VAL A 161 -5.34 14.87 73.09
CA VAL A 161 -4.29 14.93 74.13
C VAL A 161 -4.65 15.86 75.29
N CYS A 162 -5.45 16.91 75.03
CA CYS A 162 -5.85 17.88 76.04
C CYS A 162 -7.30 17.61 76.47
N SER A 163 -7.51 17.09 77.69
CA SER A 163 -8.81 17.05 78.37
C SER A 163 -9.31 18.43 78.79
N ARG A 164 -9.33 19.39 77.86
CA ARG A 164 -9.93 20.72 77.98
C ARG A 164 -10.56 21.13 76.65
N THR A 165 -11.87 21.34 76.68
CA THR A 165 -12.65 21.93 75.61
C THR A 165 -12.25 23.40 75.40
N PRO A 166 -12.11 23.84 74.14
CA PRO A 166 -12.69 25.08 73.70
C PRO A 166 -13.92 24.76 72.86
N ASP A 167 -15.04 25.43 73.16
CA ASP A 167 -16.25 25.44 72.34
C ASP A 167 -15.91 26.01 70.95
N THR A 168 -15.44 25.15 70.05
CA THR A 168 -15.32 25.48 68.64
C THR A 168 -16.33 24.60 67.94
N GLU A 169 -17.43 25.21 67.53
CA GLU A 169 -18.48 24.60 66.72
C GLU A 169 -17.82 23.98 65.47
N ILE A 170 -17.63 22.65 65.49
CA ILE A 170 -17.06 21.92 64.37
C ILE A 170 -18.16 21.85 63.30
N LEU A 171 -18.11 22.81 62.39
CA LEU A 171 -19.01 22.90 61.24
C LEU A 171 -18.84 21.64 60.37
N LEU A 172 -19.79 20.69 60.53
CA LEU A 172 -19.94 19.48 59.70
C LEU A 172 -20.47 19.80 58.30
N ASP A 173 -20.66 21.07 57.97
CA ASP A 173 -21.34 21.48 56.75
C ASP A 173 -20.35 21.69 55.61
N THR A 174 -19.86 20.59 55.05
CA THR A 174 -19.49 20.57 53.63
C THR A 174 -19.65 19.13 53.14
N ALA A 175 -20.76 18.88 52.42
CA ALA A 175 -20.91 17.67 51.62
C ALA A 175 -19.70 17.54 50.68
N ASN A 176 -18.78 16.65 51.02
CA ASN A 176 -17.61 16.39 50.19
C ASN A 176 -18.08 15.59 48.97
N PRO A 177 -18.00 16.13 47.74
CA PRO A 177 -18.54 15.48 46.53
C PRO A 177 -17.84 14.16 46.16
N TYR A 178 -16.78 13.78 46.88
CA TYR A 178 -16.01 12.55 46.67
C TYR A 178 -16.30 11.45 47.70
N VAL A 179 -17.05 11.76 48.76
CA VAL A 179 -17.42 10.82 49.85
C VAL A 179 -18.85 10.35 49.61
N LYS A 180 -19.08 9.04 49.60
CA LYS A 180 -20.39 8.44 49.30
C LYS A 180 -21.30 8.34 50.54
N GLY A 181 -20.73 8.35 51.74
CA GLY A 181 -21.52 8.37 52.98
C GLY A 181 -22.18 9.74 53.20
N SER A 182 -23.49 9.77 53.45
CA SER A 182 -24.17 11.02 53.78
C SER A 182 -23.75 11.48 55.19
N PRO A 183 -23.54 12.80 55.42
CA PRO A 183 -23.45 13.35 56.77
C PRO A 183 -24.64 12.94 57.67
N GLU A 184 -25.80 12.69 57.06
CA GLU A 184 -27.03 12.27 57.74
C GLU A 184 -26.93 10.84 58.29
N ASP A 185 -26.19 9.95 57.62
CA ASP A 185 -25.96 8.57 58.07
C ASP A 185 -25.07 8.53 59.32
N TYR A 186 -24.06 9.42 59.37
CA TYR A 186 -23.21 9.60 60.54
C TYR A 186 -24.00 10.16 61.72
N GLN A 187 -24.80 11.20 61.49
CA GLN A 187 -25.66 11.78 62.52
C GLN A 187 -26.64 10.74 63.10
N GLY A 188 -27.18 9.86 62.26
CA GLY A 188 -28.04 8.75 62.68
C GLY A 188 -27.31 7.72 63.54
N ALA A 189 -26.11 7.30 63.14
CA ALA A 189 -25.28 6.36 63.89
C ALA A 189 -24.84 6.92 65.25
N VAL A 190 -24.41 8.18 65.30
CA VAL A 190 -24.05 8.87 66.55
C VAL A 190 -25.27 8.99 67.47
N SER A 191 -26.44 9.30 66.93
CA SER A 191 -27.68 9.40 67.72
C SER A 191 -28.10 8.08 68.36
N LEU A 192 -27.92 6.94 67.66
CA LEU A 192 -28.16 5.61 68.22
C LEU A 192 -27.16 5.27 69.33
N LEU A 193 -25.90 5.65 69.13
CA LEU A 193 -24.84 5.42 70.10
C LEU A 193 -25.04 6.26 71.37
N MET A 194 -25.47 7.51 71.25
CA MET A 194 -25.78 8.38 72.40
C MET A 194 -26.93 7.85 73.24
N LYS A 195 -27.96 7.27 72.60
CA LYS A 195 -29.06 6.58 73.32
C LYS A 195 -28.57 5.38 74.13
N ALA A 196 -27.59 4.63 73.63
CA ALA A 196 -26.96 3.54 74.38
C ALA A 196 -26.13 4.06 75.56
N MET A 197 -25.52 5.26 75.44
CA MET A 197 -24.86 5.91 76.57
C MET A 197 -25.85 6.34 77.64
N ASP A 198 -27.02 6.86 77.27
CA ASP A 198 -28.07 7.22 78.23
C ASP A 198 -28.46 6.04 79.14
N GLU A 199 -28.45 4.82 78.62
CA GLU A 199 -28.70 3.60 79.41
C GLU A 199 -27.53 3.23 80.33
N LEU A 200 -26.28 3.41 79.87
CA LEU A 200 -25.09 3.10 80.68
C LEU A 200 -24.77 4.16 81.73
N ASP A 201 -25.19 5.41 81.52
CA ASP A 201 -24.94 6.55 82.42
C ASP A 201 -25.95 6.61 83.59
N ARG A 202 -26.92 5.69 83.63
CA ARG A 202 -27.94 5.61 84.66
C ARG A 202 -27.34 5.52 86.07
N PRO A 203 -27.93 6.18 87.08
CA PRO A 203 -27.42 6.18 88.45
C PRO A 203 -27.41 4.78 89.08
N GLU A 204 -28.22 3.86 88.56
CA GLU A 204 -28.23 2.45 88.96
C GLU A 204 -26.90 1.72 88.68
N HIS A 205 -26.08 2.22 87.74
CA HIS A 205 -24.79 1.63 87.40
C HIS A 205 -23.61 2.27 88.15
N MET A 206 -23.88 3.23 89.04
CA MET A 206 -22.86 3.91 89.83
C MET A 206 -22.28 2.96 90.90
N PRO A 207 -20.94 2.79 91.00
CA PRO A 207 -20.32 1.96 92.02
C PRO A 207 -20.56 2.46 93.45
N SER A 208 -20.71 1.53 94.41
CA SER A 208 -20.89 1.89 95.82
C SER A 208 -19.63 2.55 96.40
N GLY A 209 -19.78 3.77 96.93
CA GLY A 209 -18.70 4.57 97.52
C GLY A 209 -18.15 5.69 96.64
N LEU A 210 -18.67 5.86 95.42
CA LEU A 210 -18.35 7.00 94.57
C LEU A 210 -19.28 8.19 94.86
N ASP A 211 -18.75 9.41 94.83
CA ASP A 211 -19.55 10.63 94.91
C ASP A 211 -20.28 10.91 93.59
N GLN A 212 -21.50 11.45 93.67
CA GLN A 212 -22.35 11.75 92.51
C GLN A 212 -21.66 12.70 91.53
N SER A 213 -20.95 13.72 92.04
CA SER A 213 -20.20 14.67 91.21
C SER A 213 -19.11 13.97 90.37
N MET A 214 -18.46 12.97 90.97
CA MET A 214 -17.39 12.23 90.31
C MET A 214 -17.94 11.22 89.28
N TRP A 215 -19.13 10.66 89.53
CA TRP A 215 -19.87 9.86 88.54
C TRP A 215 -20.26 10.69 87.31
N GLU A 216 -20.80 11.89 87.50
CA GLU A 216 -21.20 12.79 86.42
C GLU A 216 -20.00 13.21 85.56
N HIS A 217 -18.85 13.51 86.18
CA HIS A 217 -17.61 13.79 85.45
C HIS A 217 -17.11 12.59 84.63
N PHE A 218 -17.21 11.37 85.18
CA PHE A 218 -16.84 10.15 84.47
C PHE A 218 -17.75 9.90 83.26
N CYS A 219 -19.06 10.03 83.44
CA CYS A 219 -20.07 9.93 82.39
C CYS A 219 -19.80 10.93 81.25
N LEU A 220 -19.53 12.19 81.60
CA LEU A 220 -19.16 13.22 80.63
C LEU A 220 -17.87 12.88 79.87
N ALA A 221 -16.82 12.45 80.58
CA ALA A 221 -15.55 12.06 79.96
C ALA A 221 -15.71 10.86 79.02
N ARG A 222 -16.55 9.87 79.38
CA ARG A 222 -16.89 8.72 78.54
C ARG A 222 -17.59 9.14 77.25
N ARG A 223 -18.60 10.02 77.35
CA ARG A 223 -19.33 10.55 76.19
C ARG A 223 -18.41 11.33 75.25
N ASN A 224 -17.61 12.25 75.78
CA ASN A 224 -16.64 13.02 74.98
C ASN A 224 -15.65 12.10 74.26
N LYS A 225 -15.14 11.08 74.94
CA LYS A 225 -14.25 10.09 74.33
C LYS A 225 -14.95 9.36 73.19
N MET A 226 -16.17 8.87 73.42
CA MET A 226 -16.95 8.16 72.43
C MET A 226 -17.25 9.01 71.18
N GLU A 227 -17.69 10.26 71.36
CA GLU A 227 -17.91 11.20 70.26
C GLU A 227 -16.63 11.43 69.46
N SER A 228 -15.49 11.59 70.13
CA SER A 228 -14.21 11.78 69.46
C SER A 228 -13.74 10.53 68.70
N GLU A 229 -13.96 9.32 69.24
CA GLU A 229 -13.61 8.05 68.58
C GLU A 229 -14.46 7.81 67.33
N GLU A 230 -15.78 8.07 67.39
CA GLU A 230 -16.65 7.97 66.23
C GLU A 230 -16.32 9.01 65.15
N LEU A 231 -16.00 10.24 65.56
CA LEU A 231 -15.55 11.26 64.62
C LEU A 231 -14.26 10.87 63.91
N VAL A 232 -13.29 10.30 64.63
CA VAL A 232 -12.05 9.78 64.05
C VAL A 232 -12.35 8.65 63.05
N LYS A 233 -13.20 7.69 63.40
CA LYS A 233 -13.59 6.59 62.50
C LYS A 233 -14.23 7.12 61.22
N TRP A 234 -15.15 8.08 61.33
CA TRP A 234 -15.81 8.67 60.18
C TRP A 234 -14.84 9.45 59.29
N LYS A 235 -13.97 10.27 59.87
CA LYS A 235 -12.93 11.00 59.12
C LYS A 235 -11.94 10.05 58.44
N ALA A 236 -11.58 8.93 59.09
CA ALA A 236 -10.74 7.90 58.50
C ALA A 236 -11.42 7.21 57.30
N LEU A 237 -12.72 6.92 57.40
CA LEU A 237 -13.50 6.36 56.29
C LEU A 237 -13.58 7.34 55.11
N ALA A 238 -13.92 8.61 55.38
CA ALA A 238 -13.96 9.65 54.36
C ALA A 238 -12.60 9.83 53.65
N LEU A 239 -11.49 9.77 54.40
CA LEU A 239 -10.14 9.83 53.84
C LEU A 239 -9.85 8.63 52.93
N ALA A 240 -10.22 7.42 53.34
CA ALA A 240 -10.04 6.21 52.53
C ALA A 240 -10.81 6.29 51.21
N GLU A 241 -12.05 6.80 51.23
CA GLU A 241 -12.85 7.01 50.02
C GLU A 241 -12.21 8.03 49.07
N MET A 242 -11.72 9.14 49.62
CA MET A 242 -11.01 10.17 48.86
C MET A 242 -9.71 9.63 48.24
N GLN A 243 -8.92 8.86 48.99
CA GLN A 243 -7.70 8.22 48.50
C GLN A 243 -8.00 7.23 47.37
N ALA A 244 -9.05 6.43 47.50
CA ALA A 244 -9.50 5.52 46.44
C ALA A 244 -9.98 6.29 45.18
N CYS A 245 -10.65 7.43 45.36
CA CYS A 245 -11.03 8.30 44.25
C CYS A 245 -9.80 8.89 43.53
N LEU A 246 -8.85 9.43 44.29
CA LEU A 246 -7.60 9.99 43.76
C LEU A 246 -6.81 8.92 43.00
N HIS A 247 -6.66 7.73 43.59
CA HIS A 247 -5.94 6.62 42.95
C HIS A 247 -6.54 6.26 41.58
N ARG A 248 -7.87 6.09 41.52
CA ARG A 248 -8.60 5.81 40.28
C ARG A 248 -8.38 6.90 39.22
N ARG A 249 -8.43 8.18 39.62
CA ARG A 249 -8.16 9.31 38.71
C ARG A 249 -6.73 9.32 38.18
N THR A 250 -5.76 8.94 39.02
CA THR A 250 -4.36 8.79 38.61
C THR A 250 -4.22 7.69 37.56
N GLU A 251 -4.81 6.51 37.80
CA GLU A 251 -4.80 5.40 36.84
C GLU A 251 -5.46 5.76 35.51
N GLU A 252 -6.64 6.42 35.53
CA GLU A 252 -7.33 6.91 34.34
C GLU A 252 -6.45 7.89 33.55
N ASN A 253 -5.75 8.79 34.23
CA ASN A 253 -4.84 9.75 33.61
C ASN A 253 -3.61 9.08 33.00
N ASP A 254 -3.01 8.11 33.68
CA ASP A 254 -1.85 7.40 33.16
C ASP A 254 -2.22 6.53 31.96
N LYS A 255 -3.41 5.91 31.98
CA LYS A 255 -3.98 5.25 30.80
C LYS A 255 -4.16 6.22 29.63
N MET A 256 -4.76 7.40 29.86
CA MET A 256 -4.93 8.42 28.82
C MET A 256 -3.59 8.93 28.27
N LYS A 257 -2.56 9.11 29.12
CA LYS A 257 -1.20 9.47 28.68
C LYS A 257 -0.59 8.38 27.78
N SER A 258 -0.70 7.12 28.19
CA SER A 258 -0.19 5.99 27.41
C SER A 258 -0.88 5.89 26.04
N GLU A 259 -2.19 6.06 25.98
CA GLU A 259 -2.94 6.09 24.71
C GLU A 259 -2.48 7.26 23.81
N LEU A 260 -2.29 8.46 24.39
CA LEU A 260 -1.82 9.63 23.65
C LEU A 260 -0.42 9.41 23.06
N GLU A 261 0.48 8.83 23.84
CA GLU A 261 1.85 8.53 23.41
C GLU A 261 1.87 7.52 22.26
N LYS A 262 1.07 6.44 22.35
CA LYS A 262 0.93 5.46 21.26
C LYS A 262 0.44 6.10 19.97
N THR A 263 -0.60 6.94 20.03
CA THR A 263 -1.10 7.65 18.84
C THR A 263 -0.05 8.61 18.28
N PHE A 264 0.74 9.27 19.13
CA PHE A 264 1.78 10.16 18.68
C PHE A 264 2.91 9.40 17.96
N GLN A 265 3.34 8.26 18.50
CA GLN A 265 4.33 7.40 17.87
C GLN A 265 3.86 6.88 16.51
N GLU A 266 2.60 6.43 16.42
CA GLU A 266 2.01 5.98 15.15
C GLU A 266 1.98 7.12 14.11
N LEU A 267 1.63 8.34 14.53
CA LEU A 267 1.62 9.51 13.64
C LEU A 267 3.03 9.87 13.15
N THR A 268 4.04 9.78 14.01
CA THR A 268 5.45 10.01 13.61
C THR A 268 5.91 8.95 12.62
N TRP A 269 5.67 7.67 12.90
CA TRP A 269 6.00 6.57 12.00
C TRP A 269 5.34 6.75 10.63
N LEU A 270 4.05 7.11 10.61
CA LEU A 270 3.32 7.29 9.35
C LEU A 270 3.89 8.46 8.52
N LYS A 271 4.34 9.54 9.18
CA LYS A 271 5.01 10.65 8.50
C LYS A 271 6.36 10.24 7.89
N GLU A 272 7.11 9.40 8.58
CA GLU A 272 8.38 8.88 8.07
C GLU A 272 8.16 7.99 6.85
N GLU A 273 7.18 7.07 6.91
CA GLU A 273 6.83 6.24 5.76
C GLU A 273 6.34 7.05 4.57
N LYS A 274 5.51 8.07 4.82
CA LYS A 274 5.08 9.01 3.77
C LYS A 274 6.28 9.72 3.13
N MET A 275 7.23 10.20 3.94
CA MET A 275 8.44 10.86 3.45
C MET A 275 9.30 9.91 2.59
N LYS A 276 9.46 8.65 3.02
CA LYS A 276 10.16 7.64 2.23
C LYS A 276 9.48 7.40 0.87
N LEU A 277 8.16 7.23 0.86
CA LEU A 277 7.40 7.02 -0.37
C LEU A 277 7.53 8.20 -1.34
N GLN A 278 7.51 9.43 -0.83
CA GLN A 278 7.68 10.64 -1.65
C GLN A 278 9.10 10.79 -2.23
N GLN A 279 10.11 10.23 -1.57
CA GLN A 279 11.51 10.26 -2.03
C GLN A 279 11.87 9.07 -2.93
N ASN A 280 11.23 7.92 -2.71
CA ASN A 280 11.48 6.67 -3.44
C ASN A 280 10.68 6.64 -4.74
N LEU A 281 11.16 7.34 -5.75
CA LEU A 281 10.54 7.34 -7.07
C LEU A 281 10.84 6.03 -7.81
N ILE A 282 9.79 5.40 -8.34
CA ILE A 282 9.92 4.23 -9.21
C ILE A 282 10.45 4.70 -10.58
N VAL A 283 11.65 4.24 -10.94
CA VAL A 283 12.27 4.49 -12.25
C VAL A 283 12.32 3.18 -13.04
N GLN A 284 11.77 3.20 -14.25
CA GLN A 284 11.82 2.05 -15.15
C GLN A 284 13.09 2.11 -16.02
N PHE A 285 13.89 1.04 -15.97
CA PHE A 285 15.04 0.84 -16.85
C PHE A 285 14.71 -0.17 -17.95
N LEU A 286 15.11 0.13 -19.18
CA LEU A 286 15.04 -0.80 -20.31
C LEU A 286 16.45 -1.35 -20.57
N LEU A 287 16.68 -2.59 -20.16
CA LEU A 287 17.94 -3.29 -20.37
C LEU A 287 17.81 -4.23 -21.57
N LYS A 288 18.86 -4.38 -22.38
CA LYS A 288 18.88 -5.41 -23.43
C LYS A 288 19.22 -6.77 -22.81
N GLN A 289 18.66 -7.84 -23.37
CA GLN A 289 18.98 -9.21 -22.99
C GLN A 289 20.50 -9.45 -23.10
N GLY A 290 21.13 -9.98 -22.04
CA GLY A 290 22.57 -10.23 -21.97
C GLY A 290 23.42 -9.13 -21.32
N GLN A 291 22.83 -8.02 -20.86
CA GLN A 291 23.54 -6.98 -20.09
C GLN A 291 23.46 -7.15 -18.56
N VAL A 292 22.86 -8.26 -18.09
CA VAL A 292 22.65 -8.52 -16.65
C VAL A 292 23.83 -9.31 -16.04
N GLU A 293 24.67 -9.93 -16.87
CA GLU A 293 25.80 -10.76 -16.44
C GLU A 293 27.07 -10.26 -17.13
N LEU A 294 28.04 -9.79 -16.34
CA LEU A 294 29.39 -9.53 -16.81
C LEU A 294 30.18 -10.85 -16.74
N ASP A 295 30.43 -11.47 -17.90
CA ASP A 295 31.46 -12.50 -18.02
C ASP A 295 32.82 -11.82 -17.89
N SER A 296 33.42 -11.76 -16.68
CA SER A 296 34.78 -11.23 -16.55
C SER A 296 35.70 -12.13 -15.72
N THR A 297 36.79 -12.55 -16.36
CA THR A 297 37.99 -13.19 -15.78
C THR A 297 39.07 -12.15 -15.42
N GLN A 298 38.81 -10.86 -15.66
CA GLN A 298 39.67 -9.73 -15.29
C GLN A 298 38.83 -8.68 -14.56
N ILE A 299 39.42 -8.07 -13.52
CA ILE A 299 38.77 -7.08 -12.66
C ILE A 299 38.26 -5.91 -13.53
N PRO A 300 36.94 -5.72 -13.67
CA PRO A 300 36.36 -4.58 -14.37
C PRO A 300 36.74 -3.26 -13.70
N GLU A 301 36.85 -2.20 -14.50
CA GLU A 301 37.05 -0.84 -13.99
C GLU A 301 35.71 -0.31 -13.45
N TYR A 302 35.57 -0.27 -12.12
CA TYR A 302 34.32 0.08 -11.41
C TYR A 302 34.16 1.59 -11.17
N SER A 303 34.86 2.44 -11.91
CA SER A 303 34.86 3.89 -11.71
C SER A 303 33.46 4.51 -11.83
N ASP A 304 32.58 3.91 -12.66
CA ASP A 304 31.20 4.34 -12.90
C ASP A 304 30.15 3.39 -12.31
N ALA A 305 30.55 2.49 -11.40
CA ALA A 305 29.65 1.49 -10.82
C ALA A 305 29.08 1.95 -9.47
N VAL A 306 27.84 1.56 -9.20
CA VAL A 306 27.19 1.80 -7.90
C VAL A 306 27.02 0.46 -7.18
N LEU A 307 27.62 0.35 -5.99
CA LEU A 307 27.46 -0.82 -5.13
C LEU A 307 26.08 -0.76 -4.45
N ILE A 308 25.25 -1.77 -4.69
CA ILE A 308 23.95 -1.90 -4.02
C ILE A 308 24.03 -3.07 -3.06
N ASP A 309 23.63 -2.82 -1.81
CA ASP A 309 23.57 -3.88 -0.80
C ASP A 309 22.51 -4.92 -1.18
N ARG A 310 22.87 -6.20 -1.05
CA ARG A 310 22.00 -7.31 -1.44
C ARG A 310 20.67 -7.32 -0.69
N SER A 311 20.63 -6.88 0.57
CA SER A 311 19.39 -6.86 1.35
C SER A 311 18.33 -5.93 0.74
N ILE A 312 18.75 -4.81 0.13
CA ILE A 312 17.86 -3.86 -0.54
C ILE A 312 17.19 -4.52 -1.75
N VAL A 313 17.94 -5.31 -2.51
CA VAL A 313 17.41 -6.03 -3.69
C VAL A 313 16.45 -7.14 -3.25
N GLU A 314 16.81 -7.88 -2.20
CA GLU A 314 15.95 -8.95 -1.66
C GLU A 314 14.66 -8.42 -1.03
N GLU A 315 14.68 -7.24 -0.40
CA GLU A 315 13.49 -6.57 0.15
C GLU A 315 12.53 -6.10 -0.95
N LEU A 316 13.05 -5.68 -2.12
CA LEU A 316 12.25 -5.15 -3.22
C LEU A 316 11.69 -6.24 -4.15
N ASN A 317 12.32 -7.41 -4.21
CA ASN A 317 11.92 -8.53 -5.08
C ASN A 317 10.47 -9.03 -4.91
N PRO A 318 9.90 -9.14 -3.70
CA PRO A 318 8.51 -9.58 -3.51
C PRO A 318 7.47 -8.67 -4.16
N PHE A 319 7.81 -7.41 -4.41
CA PHE A 319 6.90 -6.38 -4.93
C PHE A 319 6.96 -6.24 -6.46
N SER A 320 7.77 -7.04 -7.15
CA SER A 320 7.94 -6.98 -8.61
C SER A 320 7.49 -8.27 -9.30
N PRO A 321 6.28 -8.33 -9.90
CA PRO A 321 5.73 -9.54 -10.50
C PRO A 321 6.41 -9.98 -11.82
N VAL A 322 7.37 -9.22 -12.34
CA VAL A 322 7.81 -9.32 -13.75
C VAL A 322 9.14 -10.08 -13.92
N TRP A 323 9.81 -10.46 -12.84
CA TRP A 323 11.13 -11.13 -12.92
C TRP A 323 11.11 -12.64 -13.20
N HIS A 324 9.96 -13.28 -13.40
CA HIS A 324 9.94 -14.71 -13.82
C HIS A 324 10.56 -14.96 -15.21
N LEU A 325 10.99 -13.92 -15.93
CA LEU A 325 11.81 -14.03 -17.15
C LEU A 325 13.32 -13.81 -16.93
N VAL A 326 13.77 -13.45 -15.73
CA VAL A 326 15.20 -13.50 -15.36
C VAL A 326 15.30 -14.23 -14.03
N SER A 327 15.24 -15.56 -14.09
CA SER A 327 15.77 -16.39 -13.02
C SER A 327 17.27 -16.14 -12.94
N ILE A 328 17.68 -15.21 -12.08
CA ILE A 328 19.08 -15.09 -11.71
C ILE A 328 19.38 -16.26 -10.78
N HIS A 329 19.87 -17.36 -11.34
CA HIS A 329 20.47 -18.45 -10.58
C HIS A 329 21.85 -18.00 -10.11
N TYR A 330 21.92 -17.50 -8.88
CA TYR A 330 23.16 -17.07 -8.25
C TYR A 330 24.02 -18.25 -7.79
N ASN A 331 25.29 -18.25 -8.17
CA ASN A 331 26.30 -19.14 -7.62
C ASN A 331 27.62 -18.38 -7.39
N THR A 332 27.61 -17.37 -6.51
CA THR A 332 28.83 -16.74 -5.98
C THR A 332 28.68 -16.34 -4.51
N PRO A 333 29.73 -16.47 -3.66
CA PRO A 333 29.61 -16.41 -2.20
C PRO A 333 29.78 -14.99 -1.61
N ALA A 334 29.84 -13.94 -2.42
CA ALA A 334 30.07 -12.57 -1.95
C ALA A 334 28.82 -11.71 -2.16
N GLY A 335 28.21 -11.26 -1.06
CA GLY A 335 26.87 -10.68 -0.98
C GLY A 335 26.71 -9.23 -1.43
N SER A 336 27.19 -8.85 -2.61
CA SER A 336 26.90 -7.52 -3.19
C SER A 336 26.75 -7.59 -4.70
N ILE A 337 25.82 -6.80 -5.24
CA ILE A 337 25.59 -6.68 -6.69
C ILE A 337 26.25 -5.39 -7.16
N VAL A 338 27.03 -5.49 -8.24
CA VAL A 338 27.63 -4.35 -8.92
C VAL A 338 26.86 -4.15 -10.21
N ILE A 339 26.29 -2.95 -10.41
CA ILE A 339 25.62 -2.53 -11.65
C ILE A 339 26.50 -1.52 -12.36
#